data_AF-A0A831EB92-F1
#
_entry.id   AF-A0A831EB92-F1
#
_cell.length_a   1.000
_cell.length_b   1.000
_cell.length_c   1.000
_cell.angle_alpha   90.00
_cell.angle_beta   90.00
_cell.angle_gamma   90.00
#
_symmetry.space_group_name_H-M   'P 1'
#
loop_
_entity.id
_entity.type
_entity.pdbx_description
1 polymer ?
#
loop_
_entity_poly.entity_id
_entity_poly.type
_entity_poly.pdbx_seq_one_letter_code
_entity_poly.pdbx_strand_id
1 'polypeptide(L)'
;MTKTNLITGFLGSGKTTSILHLLAHKDPQEKWAVLVNEFGEVGIDGALLSDSGALLKEIPGGCMCCVNGLPMQVGLNTLLRQGKPDRLLIEPTGLGHPKQILDMLTAPVYEPWIDLRATLCLLDPRQLLDEKALNNENFRDQLAAADIIVANKEDRASAESQQTFEAWWAEFGGDRLRVNATQGAIDGSLLDQPRRNLRALPESAAHDHAHGEKKGLAALSLPAHQRWRRNLNSGQGHHACGWIFDADTVFDTIGLLEWARLAPVSRVKGVMRIPEGLLRVNRQGQDLHIETQNVAPPDSRIELITDSEADWNTLQSALLKLRLS
;
A
#
# COMPACT_ATOMS: atom_id res chain seq x y z
N MET A 1 -0.06 22.49 14.12
CA MET A 1 0.64 21.71 13.08
C MET A 1 0.10 20.30 13.13
N THR A 2 -0.07 19.65 11.98
CA THR A 2 -0.53 18.27 11.87
C THR A 2 0.64 17.33 12.11
N LYS A 3 0.53 16.44 13.11
CA LYS A 3 1.51 15.37 13.33
C LYS A 3 1.50 14.43 12.13
N THR A 4 2.63 14.21 11.48
CA THR A 4 2.70 13.42 10.25
C THR A 4 3.68 12.28 10.39
N ASN A 5 3.26 11.07 10.01
CA ASN A 5 4.11 9.88 10.01
C ASN A 5 4.14 9.27 8.61
N LEU A 6 5.34 8.93 8.15
CA LEU A 6 5.52 8.10 6.97
C LEU A 6 5.57 6.63 7.40
N ILE A 7 4.68 5.81 6.83
CA ILE A 7 4.58 4.37 7.08
C ILE A 7 5.05 3.63 5.84
N THR A 8 6.33 3.24 5.82
CA THR A 8 6.99 2.58 4.68
C THR A 8 7.13 1.07 4.90
N GLY A 9 7.70 0.38 3.91
CA GLY A 9 7.94 -1.05 3.92
C GLY A 9 7.60 -1.70 2.59
N PHE A 10 8.26 -2.83 2.30
CA PHE A 10 8.17 -3.47 1.00
C PHE A 10 6.78 -4.07 0.75
N LEU A 11 6.53 -4.51 -0.48
CA LEU A 11 5.24 -5.08 -0.86
C LEU A 11 4.89 -6.27 0.04
N GLY A 12 3.74 -6.19 0.70
CA GLY A 12 3.23 -7.27 1.55
C GLY A 12 3.75 -7.32 2.99
N SER A 13 4.49 -6.31 3.45
CA SER A 13 4.97 -6.22 4.85
C SER A 13 3.87 -5.92 5.88
N GLY A 14 2.65 -5.57 5.44
CA GLY A 14 1.49 -5.35 6.31
C GLY A 14 1.20 -3.88 6.64
N LYS A 15 1.74 -2.92 5.89
CA LYS A 15 1.50 -1.46 6.04
C LYS A 15 0.03 -1.10 6.24
N THR A 16 -0.83 -1.41 5.26
CA THR A 16 -2.28 -1.12 5.33
C THR A 16 -2.93 -1.75 6.56
N THR A 17 -2.60 -3.01 6.88
CA THR A 17 -3.14 -3.71 8.06
C THR A 17 -2.75 -2.98 9.35
N SER A 18 -1.51 -2.52 9.46
CA SER A 18 -1.07 -1.70 10.59
C SER A 18 -1.76 -0.36 10.67
N ILE A 19 -2.01 0.30 9.54
CA ILE A 19 -2.77 1.56 9.52
C ILE A 19 -4.21 1.35 9.98
N LEU A 20 -4.88 0.29 9.49
CA LEU A 20 -6.23 -0.08 9.95
C LEU A 20 -6.25 -0.35 11.46
N HIS A 21 -5.25 -1.07 11.97
CA HIS A 21 -5.10 -1.32 13.40
C HIS A 21 -4.96 -0.01 14.18
N LEU A 22 -4.08 0.90 13.76
CA LEU A 22 -3.89 2.20 14.39
C LEU A 22 -5.18 3.03 14.39
N LEU A 23 -5.89 3.08 13.26
CA LEU A 23 -7.15 3.83 13.16
C LEU A 23 -8.25 3.26 14.05
N ALA A 24 -8.30 1.93 14.23
CA ALA A 24 -9.26 1.29 15.13
C ALA A 24 -8.98 1.60 16.61
N HIS A 25 -7.75 1.98 16.97
CA HIS A 25 -7.31 2.22 18.36
C HIS A 25 -6.91 3.68 18.63
N LYS A 26 -7.14 4.60 17.69
CA LYS A 26 -6.82 6.02 17.86
C LYS A 26 -7.73 6.66 18.92
N ASP A 27 -7.31 7.80 19.46
CA ASP A 27 -8.20 8.66 20.24
C ASP A 27 -9.42 9.07 19.37
N PRO A 28 -10.67 8.79 19.79
CA PRO A 28 -11.87 9.22 19.07
C PRO A 28 -11.96 10.74 18.91
N GLN A 29 -11.33 11.53 19.79
CA GLN A 29 -11.32 12.99 19.74
C GLN A 29 -10.34 13.53 18.69
N GLU A 30 -9.32 12.76 18.30
CA GLU A 30 -8.37 13.17 17.27
C GLU A 30 -8.93 12.89 15.87
N LYS A 31 -8.82 13.89 15.00
CA LYS A 31 -9.15 13.78 13.59
C LYS A 31 -7.94 13.29 12.80
N TRP A 32 -7.97 12.03 12.38
CA TRP A 32 -6.90 11.44 11.59
C TRP A 32 -7.23 11.48 10.10
N ALA A 33 -6.20 11.68 9.29
CA ALA A 33 -6.25 11.53 7.85
C ALA A 33 -5.23 10.50 7.40
N VAL A 34 -5.54 9.80 6.30
CA VAL A 34 -4.61 8.88 5.65
C VAL A 34 -4.48 9.27 4.19
N LEU A 35 -3.23 9.42 3.75
CA LEU A 35 -2.85 9.60 2.36
C LEU A 35 -2.21 8.30 1.87
N VAL A 36 -2.94 7.53 1.08
CA VAL A 36 -2.46 6.24 0.55
C VAL A 36 -2.17 6.38 -0.94
N ASN A 37 -1.02 5.88 -1.37
CA ASN A 37 -0.73 5.63 -2.77
C ASN A 37 -0.80 4.14 -3.05
N GLU A 38 -1.66 3.74 -3.99
CA GLU A 38 -1.73 2.37 -4.46
C GLU A 38 -0.84 2.21 -5.72
N PHE A 39 -0.22 1.04 -5.90
CA PHE A 39 0.50 0.74 -7.15
C PHE A 39 -0.49 0.46 -8.30
N GLY A 40 -1.70 0.05 -7.94
CA GLY A 40 -2.83 -0.16 -8.83
C GLY A 40 -3.81 0.98 -8.95
N GLU A 41 -4.45 1.05 -10.11
CA GLU A 41 -5.48 2.04 -10.45
C GLU A 41 -6.82 1.84 -9.73
N VAL A 42 -6.87 0.88 -8.80
CA VAL A 42 -8.10 0.25 -8.36
C VAL A 42 -8.48 0.66 -6.92
N GLY A 43 -7.67 1.43 -6.18
CA GLY A 43 -8.14 2.11 -4.94
C GLY A 43 -8.81 1.18 -3.90
N ILE A 44 -8.20 0.01 -3.68
CA ILE A 44 -8.69 -1.02 -2.78
C ILE A 44 -8.37 -0.64 -1.33
N ASP A 45 -7.25 0.05 -1.10
CA ASP A 45 -6.93 0.62 0.21
C ASP A 45 -7.96 1.66 0.65
N GLY A 46 -8.52 2.42 -0.28
CA GLY A 46 -9.55 3.38 0.04
C GLY A 46 -10.85 2.75 0.49
N ALA A 47 -11.27 1.69 -0.21
CA ALA A 47 -12.43 0.88 0.18
C ALA A 47 -12.19 0.08 1.47
N LEU A 48 -10.93 -0.24 1.80
CA LEU A 48 -10.54 -0.86 3.09
C LEU A 48 -10.68 0.12 4.26
N LEU A 49 -10.33 1.40 4.01
CA LEU A 49 -10.23 2.44 5.03
C LEU A 49 -11.49 3.31 5.15
N SER A 50 -12.46 3.21 4.24
CA SER A 50 -13.67 4.06 4.24
C SER A 50 -14.51 3.94 5.52
N ASP A 51 -14.48 2.78 6.18
CA ASP A 51 -15.27 2.52 7.40
C ASP A 51 -14.54 2.90 8.70
N SER A 52 -13.29 3.39 8.60
CA SER A 52 -12.44 3.70 9.77
C SER A 52 -12.70 5.07 10.42
N GLY A 53 -13.59 5.88 9.84
CA GLY A 53 -13.87 7.25 10.30
C GLY A 53 -12.74 8.26 10.03
N ALA A 54 -11.67 7.86 9.34
CA ALA A 54 -10.58 8.75 8.93
C ALA A 54 -10.90 9.54 7.66
N LEU A 55 -10.32 10.74 7.54
CA LEU A 55 -10.31 11.44 6.25
C LEU A 55 -9.32 10.76 5.31
N LEU A 56 -9.86 10.03 4.35
CA LEU A 56 -9.07 9.27 3.40
C LEU A 56 -8.91 10.05 2.09
N LYS A 57 -7.66 10.15 1.62
CA LYS A 57 -7.36 10.65 0.28
C LYS A 57 -6.50 9.63 -0.45
N GLU A 58 -7.02 9.10 -1.54
CA GLU A 58 -6.26 8.24 -2.44
C GLU A 58 -5.57 9.08 -3.51
N ILE A 59 -4.34 8.68 -3.86
CA ILE A 59 -3.62 9.19 -5.02
C ILE A 59 -3.69 8.15 -6.14
N PRO A 60 -4.36 8.48 -7.24
CA PRO A 60 -4.60 7.54 -8.33
C PRO A 60 -3.50 7.46 -9.39
N GLY A 61 -3.29 6.27 -9.95
CA GLY A 61 -2.68 6.12 -11.27
C GLY A 61 -1.16 6.28 -11.35
N GLY A 62 -0.43 5.64 -10.44
CA GLY A 62 1.03 5.55 -10.50
C GLY A 62 1.66 5.69 -9.13
N CYS A 63 2.86 5.12 -8.97
CA CYS A 63 3.69 5.28 -7.78
C CYS A 63 3.75 6.77 -7.36
N MET A 64 3.60 7.05 -6.05
CA MET A 64 3.56 8.41 -5.46
C MET A 64 4.73 9.31 -5.92
N CYS A 65 5.83 8.66 -6.30
CA CYS A 65 7.08 9.19 -6.78
C CYS A 65 7.20 9.35 -8.32
N CYS A 66 6.31 8.75 -9.12
CA CYS A 66 6.50 8.61 -10.57
C CYS A 66 5.95 9.77 -11.42
N VAL A 67 5.16 10.68 -10.84
CA VAL A 67 4.59 11.84 -11.56
C VAL A 67 4.97 13.16 -10.87
N ASN A 68 6.27 13.40 -10.70
CA ASN A 68 6.83 14.62 -10.07
C ASN A 68 6.21 14.99 -8.70
N GLY A 69 5.62 14.03 -7.99
CA GLY A 69 4.91 14.25 -6.73
C GLY A 69 3.70 15.19 -6.80
N LEU A 70 3.25 15.68 -7.96
CA LEU A 70 2.18 16.66 -8.04
C LEU A 70 0.82 16.11 -7.54
N PRO A 71 0.38 14.89 -7.91
CA PRO A 71 -0.83 14.29 -7.33
C PRO A 71 -0.75 14.17 -5.81
N MET A 72 0.43 13.83 -5.28
CA MET A 72 0.70 13.77 -3.84
C MET A 72 0.60 15.16 -3.20
N GLN A 73 1.23 16.18 -3.80
CA GLN A 73 1.15 17.56 -3.32
C GLN A 73 -0.29 18.08 -3.29
N VAL A 74 -1.09 17.78 -4.32
CA VAL A 74 -2.50 18.18 -4.37
C VAL A 74 -3.30 17.48 -3.27
N GLY A 75 -3.12 16.16 -3.11
CA GLY A 75 -3.77 15.38 -2.04
C GLY A 75 -3.40 15.88 -0.64
N LEU A 76 -2.10 16.07 -0.41
CA LEU A 76 -1.54 16.60 0.84
C LEU A 76 -2.10 18.00 1.16
N ASN A 77 -2.05 18.93 0.19
CA ASN A 77 -2.58 20.28 0.37
C ASN A 77 -4.09 20.30 0.65
N THR A 78 -4.84 19.40 0.01
CA THR A 78 -6.29 19.26 0.25
C THR A 78 -6.55 18.82 1.69
N LEU A 79 -5.85 17.77 2.16
CA LEU A 79 -5.98 17.27 3.53
C LEU A 79 -5.58 18.33 4.56
N LEU A 80 -4.44 18.99 4.38
CA LEU A 80 -3.96 20.00 5.32
C LEU A 80 -4.88 21.23 5.40
N ARG A 81 -5.41 21.72 4.28
CA ARG A 81 -6.22 22.96 4.24
C ARG A 81 -7.68 22.73 4.57
N GLN A 82 -8.30 21.69 4.01
CA GLN A 82 -9.74 21.43 4.16
C GLN A 82 -10.00 20.43 5.28
N GLY A 83 -9.18 19.38 5.35
CA GLY A 83 -9.31 18.35 6.37
C GLY A 83 -8.87 18.82 7.76
N LYS A 84 -7.80 19.62 7.84
CA LYS A 84 -7.17 20.08 9.09
C LYS A 84 -7.05 18.95 10.13
N PRO A 85 -6.44 17.80 9.79
CA PRO A 85 -6.33 16.69 10.71
C PRO A 85 -5.33 16.99 11.82
N ASP A 86 -5.54 16.40 13.00
CA ASP A 86 -4.58 16.38 14.09
C ASP A 86 -3.38 15.48 13.73
N ARG A 87 -3.65 14.38 13.02
CA ARG A 87 -2.64 13.43 12.54
C ARG A 87 -2.84 13.03 11.07
N LEU A 88 -1.74 12.96 10.33
CA LEU A 88 -1.67 12.46 8.96
C LEU A 88 -0.76 11.22 8.88
N LEU A 89 -1.31 10.10 8.43
CA LEU A 89 -0.52 8.93 8.07
C LEU A 89 -0.33 8.90 6.55
N ILE A 90 0.90 8.68 6.10
CA ILE A 90 1.23 8.57 4.68
C ILE A 90 1.73 7.16 4.40
N GLU A 91 1.01 6.44 3.55
CA GLU A 91 1.41 5.13 3.04
C GLU A 91 1.82 5.27 1.56
N PRO A 92 3.12 5.23 1.23
CA PRO A 92 3.54 5.05 -0.14
C PRO A 92 3.28 3.61 -0.60
N THR A 93 3.34 3.39 -1.91
CA THR A 93 3.30 2.04 -2.46
C THR A 93 4.45 1.21 -1.87
N GLY A 94 4.32 -0.12 -1.88
CA GLY A 94 5.45 -1.02 -1.56
C GLY A 94 6.67 -0.83 -2.48
N LEU A 95 6.51 -0.04 -3.54
CA LEU A 95 7.52 0.36 -4.51
C LEU A 95 7.79 1.89 -4.47
N GLY A 96 7.38 2.58 -3.41
CA GLY A 96 7.54 4.02 -3.30
C GLY A 96 8.95 4.40 -2.84
N HIS A 97 9.47 5.50 -3.36
CA HIS A 97 10.78 6.03 -2.98
C HIS A 97 10.65 6.93 -1.74
N PRO A 98 11.06 6.48 -0.53
CA PRO A 98 10.83 7.21 0.71
C PRO A 98 11.57 8.55 0.75
N LYS A 99 12.73 8.65 0.08
CA LYS A 99 13.53 9.87 0.03
C LYS A 99 12.73 11.05 -0.51
N GLN A 100 12.11 10.90 -1.68
CA GLN A 100 11.38 12.00 -2.33
C GLN A 100 10.19 12.47 -1.50
N ILE A 101 9.53 11.55 -0.80
CA ILE A 101 8.42 11.87 0.10
C ILE A 101 8.95 12.65 1.31
N LEU A 102 10.04 12.20 1.93
CA LEU A 102 10.66 12.92 3.04
C LEU A 102 11.17 14.30 2.63
N ASP A 103 11.82 14.43 1.48
CA ASP A 103 12.27 15.72 0.93
C ASP A 103 11.07 16.66 0.72
N MET A 104 9.95 16.16 0.21
CA MET A 104 8.72 16.95 0.07
C MET A 104 8.15 17.37 1.43
N LEU A 105 8.00 16.43 2.36
CA LEU A 105 7.39 16.70 3.67
C LEU A 105 8.23 17.64 4.55
N THR A 106 9.54 17.69 4.31
CA THR A 106 10.48 18.58 5.00
C THR A 106 10.76 19.88 4.23
N ALA A 107 10.13 20.09 3.08
CA ALA A 107 10.32 21.32 2.30
C ALA A 107 9.80 22.55 3.07
N PRO A 108 10.44 23.73 2.96
CA PRO A 108 10.08 24.94 3.72
C PRO A 108 8.61 25.36 3.59
N VAL A 109 7.97 25.07 2.45
CA VAL A 109 6.55 25.37 2.22
C VAL A 109 5.60 24.60 3.16
N TYR A 110 6.00 23.43 3.65
CA TYR A 110 5.21 22.58 4.54
C TYR A 110 5.58 22.73 6.02
N GLU A 111 6.71 23.34 6.34
CA GLU A 111 7.17 23.58 7.71
C GLU A 111 6.10 24.22 8.63
N PRO A 112 5.28 25.21 8.19
CA PRO A 112 4.24 25.78 9.05
C PRO A 112 3.05 24.84 9.33
N TRP A 113 2.93 23.75 8.57
CA TRP A 113 1.74 22.91 8.52
C TRP A 113 1.99 21.51 9.09
N ILE A 114 3.17 20.95 8.86
CA ILE A 114 3.53 19.57 9.14
C ILE A 114 4.54 19.48 10.28
N ASP A 115 4.20 18.72 11.33
CA ASP A 115 5.17 18.22 12.31
C ASP A 115 5.54 16.78 11.92
N LEU A 116 6.63 16.60 11.18
CA LEU A 116 7.08 15.28 10.72
C LEU A 116 7.70 14.48 11.87
N ARG A 117 6.99 13.45 12.32
CA ARG A 117 7.39 12.52 13.37
C ARG A 117 8.19 11.33 12.78
N ALA A 118 8.52 10.36 13.63
CA ALA A 118 9.26 9.17 13.23
C ALA A 118 8.65 8.47 12.00
N THR A 119 9.53 8.03 11.09
CA THR A 119 9.22 7.15 9.97
C THR A 119 9.24 5.70 10.45
N LEU A 120 8.14 4.98 10.25
CA LEU A 120 8.01 3.57 10.59
C LEU A 120 8.19 2.74 9.32
N CYS A 121 9.07 1.74 9.34
CA CYS A 121 9.19 0.76 8.26
C CYS A 121 8.69 -0.61 8.73
N LEU A 122 7.62 -1.11 8.12
CA LEU A 122 7.14 -2.47 8.30
C LEU A 122 8.03 -3.43 7.50
N LEU A 123 8.58 -4.44 8.17
CA LEU A 123 9.40 -5.50 7.60
C LEU A 123 8.81 -6.87 7.95
N ASP A 124 8.59 -7.73 6.97
CA ASP A 124 8.33 -9.16 7.20
C ASP A 124 9.69 -9.88 7.19
N PRO A 125 10.16 -10.48 8.30
CA PRO A 125 11.48 -11.12 8.38
C PRO A 125 11.75 -12.15 7.29
N ARG A 126 10.72 -12.80 6.75
CA ARG A 126 10.85 -13.77 5.65
C ARG A 126 11.33 -13.12 4.36
N GLN A 127 11.13 -11.82 4.16
CA GLN A 127 11.62 -11.08 3.00
C GLN A 127 13.15 -11.00 2.98
N LEU A 128 13.81 -11.13 4.13
CA LEU A 128 15.28 -11.16 4.20
C LEU A 128 15.87 -12.49 3.72
N LEU A 129 15.05 -13.54 3.55
CA LEU A 129 15.49 -14.80 2.94
C LEU A 129 15.46 -14.74 1.40
N ASP A 130 14.83 -13.73 0.83
CA ASP A 130 14.74 -13.55 -0.62
C ASP A 130 15.88 -12.67 -1.13
N GLU A 131 16.84 -13.30 -1.83
CA GLU A 131 17.96 -12.59 -2.46
C GLU A 131 17.50 -11.49 -3.42
N LYS A 132 16.34 -11.64 -4.09
CA LYS A 132 15.82 -10.59 -4.98
C LYS A 132 15.40 -9.36 -4.19
N ALA A 133 14.76 -9.56 -3.03
CA ALA A 133 14.39 -8.46 -2.14
C ALA A 133 15.63 -7.77 -1.56
N LEU A 134 16.64 -8.52 -1.12
CA LEU A 134 17.89 -7.96 -0.61
C LEU A 134 18.65 -7.16 -1.68
N ASN A 135 18.62 -7.61 -2.93
CA ASN A 135 19.25 -6.93 -4.05
C ASN A 135 18.43 -5.74 -4.58
N ASN A 136 17.16 -5.62 -4.22
CA ASN A 136 16.29 -4.52 -4.60
C ASN A 136 16.68 -3.22 -3.86
N GLU A 137 16.98 -2.16 -4.61
CA GLU A 137 17.36 -0.87 -4.07
C GLU A 137 16.26 -0.25 -3.20
N ASN A 138 15.01 -0.34 -3.65
CA ASN A 138 13.86 0.21 -2.95
C ASN A 138 13.64 -0.46 -1.58
N PHE A 139 13.79 -1.79 -1.51
CA PHE A 139 13.74 -2.52 -0.25
C PHE A 139 14.75 -1.96 0.76
N ARG A 140 15.99 -1.72 0.33
CA ARG A 140 17.05 -1.16 1.17
C ARG A 140 16.77 0.30 1.54
N ASP A 141 16.30 1.12 0.60
CA ASP A 141 16.00 2.54 0.83
C ASP A 141 14.86 2.72 1.84
N GLN A 142 13.82 1.89 1.77
CA GLN A 142 12.69 1.90 2.72
C GLN A 142 13.17 1.59 4.14
N LEU A 143 14.05 0.59 4.30
CA LEU A 143 14.65 0.28 5.59
C LEU A 143 15.58 1.41 6.05
N ALA A 144 16.42 1.95 5.17
CA ALA A 144 17.36 3.02 5.51
C ALA A 144 16.67 4.33 5.95
N ALA A 145 15.49 4.62 5.42
CA ALA A 145 14.68 5.79 5.78
C ALA A 145 14.02 5.71 7.17
N ALA A 146 13.97 4.53 7.77
CA ALA A 146 13.22 4.29 9.00
C ALA A 146 13.90 4.88 10.24
N ASP A 147 13.11 5.48 11.12
CA ASP A 147 13.47 5.73 12.52
C ASP A 147 13.18 4.48 13.38
N ILE A 148 12.06 3.81 13.05
CA ILE A 148 11.55 2.63 13.74
C ILE A 148 11.34 1.53 12.72
N ILE A 149 11.88 0.35 12.98
CA ILE A 149 11.62 -0.85 12.18
C ILE A 149 10.68 -1.74 12.97
N VAL A 150 9.56 -2.08 12.34
CA VAL A 150 8.57 -2.99 12.88
C VAL A 150 8.71 -4.33 12.17
N ALA A 151 9.25 -5.32 12.87
CA ALA A 151 9.30 -6.72 12.44
C ALA A 151 7.89 -7.31 12.59
N ASN A 152 7.12 -7.29 11.50
CA ASN A 152 5.73 -7.71 11.47
C ASN A 152 5.58 -9.18 11.04
N LYS A 153 4.40 -9.74 11.30
CA LYS A 153 4.04 -11.16 11.05
C LYS A 153 4.90 -12.14 11.84
N GLU A 154 5.17 -11.81 13.10
CA GLU A 154 5.88 -12.69 14.03
C GLU A 154 5.22 -14.08 14.13
N ASP A 155 3.90 -14.14 14.01
CA ASP A 155 3.10 -15.37 13.94
C ASP A 155 3.42 -16.29 12.74
N ARG A 156 4.12 -15.77 11.73
CA ARG A 156 4.50 -16.51 10.50
C ARG A 156 6.01 -16.67 10.33
N ALA A 157 6.80 -16.17 11.28
CA ALA A 157 8.25 -16.24 11.20
C ALA A 157 8.74 -17.67 11.46
N SER A 158 9.61 -18.18 10.60
CA SER A 158 10.38 -19.41 10.85
C SER A 158 11.63 -19.10 11.67
N ALA A 159 12.20 -20.11 12.33
CA ALA A 159 13.48 -19.97 13.05
C ALA A 159 14.59 -19.43 12.13
N GLU A 160 14.61 -19.86 10.87
CA GLU A 160 15.53 -19.36 9.84
C GLU A 160 15.32 -17.87 9.57
N SER A 161 14.08 -17.43 9.34
CA SER A 161 13.79 -16.01 9.08
C SER A 161 14.12 -15.11 10.29
N GLN A 162 13.92 -15.62 11.51
CA GLN A 162 14.29 -14.92 12.74
C GLN A 162 15.80 -14.78 12.85
N GLN A 163 16.55 -15.87 12.63
CA GLN A 163 18.01 -15.83 12.66
C GLN A 163 18.59 -14.88 11.61
N THR A 164 18.05 -14.89 10.40
CA THR A 164 18.44 -13.95 9.32
C THR A 164 18.12 -12.51 9.70
N PHE A 165 16.98 -12.25 10.33
CA PHE A 165 16.64 -10.92 10.83
C PHE A 165 17.58 -10.46 11.95
N GLU A 166 17.95 -11.32 12.90
CA GLU A 166 18.93 -10.97 13.95
C GLU A 166 20.30 -10.64 13.36
N ALA A 167 20.76 -11.42 12.38
CA ALA A 167 22.02 -11.16 11.68
C ALA A 167 21.97 -9.81 10.94
N TRP A 168 20.89 -9.57 10.19
CA TRP A 168 20.67 -8.29 9.51
C TRP A 168 20.57 -7.13 10.50
N TRP A 169 19.92 -7.31 11.64
CA TRP A 169 19.79 -6.28 12.68
C TRP A 169 21.14 -5.93 13.30
N ALA A 170 21.99 -6.93 13.57
CA ALA A 170 23.32 -6.70 14.10
C ALA A 170 24.21 -5.87 13.16
N GLU A 171 24.08 -6.08 11.85
CA GLU A 171 24.85 -5.36 10.84
C GLU A 171 24.27 -3.98 10.50
N PHE A 172 22.96 -3.90 10.30
CA PHE A 172 22.30 -2.70 9.75
C PHE A 172 21.46 -1.94 10.77
N GLY A 173 21.00 -2.56 11.85
CA GLY A 173 20.03 -2.01 12.81
C GLY A 173 20.42 -0.64 13.37
N GLY A 174 21.68 -0.48 13.77
CA GLY A 174 22.18 0.76 14.37
C GLY A 174 21.39 1.19 15.61
N ASP A 175 21.22 2.50 15.81
CA ASP A 175 20.53 3.06 16.98
C ASP A 175 18.99 3.16 16.81
N ARG A 176 18.44 2.48 15.79
CA ARG A 176 17.00 2.55 15.48
C ARG A 176 16.20 1.74 16.49
N LEU A 177 14.93 2.13 16.68
CA LEU A 177 14.02 1.37 17.53
C LEU A 177 13.51 0.15 16.78
N ARG A 178 13.65 -1.03 17.40
CA ARG A 178 13.04 -2.29 16.95
C ARG A 178 11.73 -2.52 17.68
N VAL A 179 10.69 -2.90 16.94
CA VAL A 179 9.41 -3.35 17.49
C VAL A 179 8.99 -4.62 16.79
N ASN A 180 8.45 -5.60 17.52
CA ASN A 180 7.83 -6.78 16.91
C ASN A 180 6.31 -6.58 16.85
N ALA A 181 5.67 -7.08 15.80
CA ALA A 181 4.23 -7.01 15.62
C ALA A 181 3.66 -8.31 15.04
N THR A 182 2.45 -8.65 15.49
CA THR A 182 1.64 -9.73 14.92
C THR A 182 0.41 -9.11 14.28
N GLN A 183 0.08 -9.52 13.05
CA GLN A 183 -1.06 -9.00 12.29
C GLN A 183 -1.13 -7.45 12.22
N GLY A 184 0.04 -6.80 12.14
CA GLY A 184 0.13 -5.35 12.05
C GLY A 184 -0.21 -4.60 13.35
N ALA A 185 -0.43 -5.30 14.47
CA ALA A 185 -0.72 -4.69 15.76
C ALA A 185 0.50 -3.90 16.27
N ILE A 186 0.40 -2.57 16.21
CA ILE A 186 1.45 -1.64 16.62
C ILE A 186 0.88 -0.65 17.63
N ASP A 187 1.66 -0.36 18.67
CA ASP A 187 1.29 0.65 19.66
C ASP A 187 1.29 2.06 19.03
N GLY A 188 0.16 2.76 19.15
CA GLY A 188 -0.01 4.12 18.65
C GLY A 188 0.97 5.12 19.25
N SER A 189 1.52 4.86 20.45
CA SER A 189 2.53 5.72 21.09
C SER A 189 3.81 5.85 20.26
N LEU A 190 4.11 4.88 19.39
CA LEU A 190 5.25 4.92 18.47
C LEU A 190 5.14 6.08 17.48
N LEU A 191 3.93 6.50 17.12
CA LEU A 191 3.71 7.59 16.18
C LEU A 191 4.10 8.97 16.76
N ASP A 192 4.24 9.07 18.08
CA ASP A 192 4.69 10.30 18.74
C ASP A 192 6.21 10.37 18.93
N GLN A 193 6.95 9.33 18.56
CA GLN A 193 8.42 9.38 18.59
C GLN A 193 8.95 10.46 17.63
N PRO A 194 9.98 11.21 18.03
CA PRO A 194 10.57 12.24 17.19
C PRO A 194 11.32 11.60 16.02
N ARG A 195 11.35 12.28 14.87
CA ARG A 195 12.24 11.92 13.76
C ARG A 195 13.69 12.19 14.18
N ARG A 196 14.51 11.15 14.23
CA ARG A 196 15.94 11.20 14.57
C ARG A 196 16.84 10.83 13.39
N ASN A 197 16.31 10.10 12.43
CA ASN A 197 17.00 9.68 11.23
C ASN A 197 17.02 10.81 10.20
N LEU A 198 18.13 11.57 10.22
CA LEU A 198 18.44 12.65 9.28
C LEU A 198 19.50 12.23 8.25
N ARG A 199 19.77 10.93 8.12
CA ARG A 199 20.78 10.44 7.18
C ARG A 199 20.39 10.84 5.76
N ALA A 200 21.39 11.24 4.97
CA ALA A 200 21.20 11.38 3.54
C ALA A 200 20.88 10.00 2.95
N LEU A 201 19.69 9.87 2.39
CA LEU A 201 19.31 8.66 1.65
C LEU A 201 19.96 8.73 0.26
N PRO A 202 20.44 7.59 -0.27
CA PRO A 202 21.03 7.55 -1.60
C PRO A 202 20.05 8.07 -2.66
N GLU A 203 20.58 8.68 -3.73
CA GLU A 203 19.77 9.00 -4.89
C GLU A 203 19.41 7.70 -5.61
N SER A 204 18.12 7.35 -5.68
CA SER A 204 17.68 6.14 -6.36
C SER A 204 18.02 6.26 -7.86
N ALA A 205 18.79 5.32 -8.40
CA ALA A 205 19.40 5.41 -9.75
C ALA A 205 18.43 5.18 -10.94
N ALA A 206 17.12 5.08 -10.71
CA ALA A 206 16.14 4.71 -11.73
C ALA A 206 15.21 5.88 -12.09
N HIS A 207 15.70 6.83 -12.89
CA HIS A 207 14.91 7.97 -13.39
C HIS A 207 14.60 7.95 -14.89
N ASP A 208 14.99 6.90 -15.63
CA ASP A 208 14.60 6.71 -17.04
C ASP A 208 13.43 5.72 -17.18
N HIS A 209 12.25 6.12 -16.73
CA HIS A 209 11.02 5.47 -17.18
C HIS A 209 10.46 6.22 -18.39
N ALA A 210 10.58 5.60 -19.56
CA ALA A 210 9.92 6.05 -20.78
C ALA A 210 8.42 6.24 -20.52
N HIS A 211 7.93 7.45 -20.81
CA HIS A 211 6.55 7.87 -20.58
C HIS A 211 5.55 6.98 -21.31
N GLY A 212 4.92 6.04 -20.60
CA GLY A 212 3.57 5.60 -20.95
C GLY A 212 2.63 6.78 -20.77
N GLU A 213 1.80 7.07 -21.78
CA GLU A 213 0.98 8.27 -21.90
C GLU A 213 0.26 8.67 -20.60
N LYS A 214 0.36 9.97 -20.27
CA LYS A 214 -0.37 10.64 -19.19
C LYS A 214 -1.87 10.36 -19.31
N LYS A 215 -2.44 9.53 -18.43
CA LYS A 215 -3.89 9.46 -18.24
C LYS A 215 -4.21 9.91 -16.81
N GLY A 216 -4.73 11.14 -16.69
CA GLY A 216 -5.15 11.74 -15.42
C GLY A 216 -6.37 11.04 -14.80
N LEU A 217 -7.09 11.71 -13.89
CA LEU A 217 -8.25 11.18 -13.12
C LEU A 217 -9.29 10.35 -13.91
N ALA A 218 -9.37 10.50 -15.25
CA ALA A 218 -10.13 9.63 -16.15
C ALA A 218 -9.68 8.14 -16.15
N ALA A 219 -8.53 7.82 -15.55
CA ALA A 219 -8.05 6.46 -15.37
C ALA A 219 -8.85 5.67 -14.30
N LEU A 220 -9.47 6.38 -13.35
CA LEU A 220 -10.10 5.82 -12.14
C LEU A 220 -11.61 5.61 -12.21
N SER A 221 -12.23 6.24 -13.20
CA SER A 221 -13.67 6.17 -13.36
C SER A 221 -13.97 5.19 -14.47
N LEU A 222 -14.92 4.30 -14.20
CA LEU A 222 -15.59 3.56 -15.24
C LEU A 222 -16.46 4.58 -16.02
N PRO A 223 -16.22 4.81 -17.32
CA PRO A 223 -17.10 5.67 -18.11
C PRO A 223 -18.53 5.13 -18.03
N ALA A 224 -19.54 5.99 -17.94
CA ALA A 224 -20.94 5.61 -17.64
C ALA A 224 -21.57 4.57 -18.60
N HIS A 225 -20.92 4.25 -19.72
CA HIS A 225 -21.37 3.30 -20.74
C HIS A 225 -20.54 2.00 -20.79
N GLN A 226 -19.49 1.85 -19.97
CA GLN A 226 -18.69 0.63 -19.91
C GLN A 226 -19.05 -0.15 -18.65
N ARG A 227 -19.22 -1.47 -18.77
CA ARG A 227 -19.49 -2.35 -17.62
C ARG A 227 -18.23 -2.74 -16.85
N TRP A 228 -17.09 -2.70 -17.52
CA TRP A 228 -15.79 -2.96 -16.91
C TRP A 228 -14.66 -2.35 -17.74
N ARG A 229 -13.50 -2.19 -17.11
CA ARG A 229 -12.27 -1.70 -17.72
C ARG A 229 -11.07 -2.48 -17.19
N ARG A 230 -10.07 -2.70 -18.05
CA ARG A 230 -8.75 -3.24 -17.68
C ARG A 230 -7.67 -2.17 -17.80
N ASN A 231 -6.75 -2.16 -16.84
CA ASN A 231 -5.54 -1.34 -16.85
C ASN A 231 -4.29 -2.20 -16.66
N LEU A 232 -3.24 -1.86 -17.39
CA LEU A 232 -1.95 -2.53 -17.35
C LEU A 232 -0.89 -1.53 -16.94
N ASN A 233 -0.01 -1.95 -16.03
CA ASN A 233 1.12 -1.16 -15.58
C ASN A 233 2.36 -2.05 -15.48
N SER A 234 3.54 -1.50 -15.74
CA SER A 234 4.81 -2.19 -15.56
C SER A 234 5.90 -1.24 -15.07
N GLY A 235 6.77 -1.73 -14.20
CA GLY A 235 7.85 -0.95 -13.63
C GLY A 235 8.66 -1.73 -12.61
N GLN A 236 9.96 -1.43 -12.48
CA GLN A 236 10.87 -2.03 -11.49
C GLN A 236 10.89 -3.57 -11.49
N GLY A 237 10.73 -4.21 -12.65
CA GLY A 237 10.68 -5.68 -12.78
C GLY A 237 9.34 -6.32 -12.41
N HIS A 238 8.31 -5.52 -12.14
CA HIS A 238 6.96 -5.98 -11.85
C HIS A 238 5.98 -5.60 -12.97
N HIS A 239 4.98 -6.45 -13.17
CA HIS A 239 3.86 -6.24 -14.07
C HIS A 239 2.56 -6.33 -13.27
N ALA A 240 1.67 -5.37 -13.48
CA ALA A 240 0.36 -5.32 -12.84
C ALA A 240 -0.77 -5.26 -13.86
N CYS A 241 -1.87 -5.91 -13.51
CA CYS A 241 -3.12 -5.83 -14.24
C CYS A 241 -4.27 -5.61 -13.26
N GLY A 242 -5.02 -4.53 -13.47
CA GLY A 242 -6.19 -4.16 -12.68
C GLY A 242 -7.47 -4.23 -13.50
N TRP A 243 -8.57 -4.60 -12.85
CA TRP A 243 -9.92 -4.54 -13.40
C TRP A 243 -10.84 -3.78 -12.47
N ILE A 244 -11.68 -2.93 -13.09
CA ILE A 244 -12.78 -2.23 -12.43
C ILE A 244 -14.07 -2.66 -13.12
N PHE A 245 -15.11 -2.98 -12.35
CA PHE A 245 -16.44 -3.34 -12.82
C PHE A 245 -17.48 -2.42 -12.19
N ASP A 246 -18.59 -2.20 -12.91
CA ASP A 246 -19.72 -1.40 -12.42
C ASP A 246 -20.35 -1.98 -11.13
N ALA A 247 -21.26 -1.20 -10.54
CA ALA A 247 -21.99 -1.57 -9.33
C ALA A 247 -22.97 -2.74 -9.55
N ASP A 248 -23.31 -3.06 -10.79
CA ASP A 248 -24.32 -4.07 -11.15
C ASP A 248 -23.70 -5.44 -11.44
N THR A 249 -22.37 -5.48 -11.62
CA THR A 249 -21.64 -6.71 -11.86
C THR A 249 -21.45 -7.47 -10.55
N VAL A 250 -22.08 -8.63 -10.44
CA VAL A 250 -21.97 -9.54 -9.29
C VAL A 250 -21.16 -10.76 -9.71
N PHE A 251 -20.26 -11.23 -8.85
CA PHE A 251 -19.42 -12.39 -9.10
C PHE A 251 -19.82 -13.59 -8.25
N ASP A 252 -19.65 -14.79 -8.79
CA ASP A 252 -19.77 -16.04 -8.04
C ASP A 252 -18.73 -16.11 -6.93
N THR A 253 -19.20 -16.24 -5.69
CA THR A 253 -18.37 -16.17 -4.49
C THR A 253 -17.30 -17.26 -4.47
N ILE A 254 -17.68 -18.52 -4.75
CA ILE A 254 -16.76 -19.66 -4.69
C ILE A 254 -15.73 -19.59 -5.80
N GLY A 255 -16.16 -19.36 -7.04
CA GLY A 255 -15.28 -19.28 -8.19
C GLY A 255 -14.29 -18.12 -8.09
N LEU A 256 -14.70 -16.98 -7.51
CA LEU A 256 -13.79 -15.84 -7.30
C LEU A 256 -12.72 -16.14 -6.25
N LEU A 257 -13.08 -16.83 -5.17
CA LEU A 257 -12.15 -17.32 -4.16
C LEU A 257 -11.10 -18.27 -4.75
N GLU A 258 -11.55 -19.24 -5.53
CA GLU A 258 -10.65 -20.20 -6.19
C GLU A 258 -9.74 -19.52 -7.21
N TRP A 259 -10.31 -18.63 -8.03
CA TRP A 259 -9.55 -17.86 -9.02
C TRP A 259 -8.45 -17.02 -8.37
N ALA A 260 -8.77 -16.30 -7.30
CA ALA A 260 -7.79 -15.49 -6.60
C ALA A 260 -6.71 -16.32 -5.90
N ARG A 261 -7.05 -17.53 -5.41
CA ARG A 261 -6.11 -18.46 -4.79
C ARG A 261 -5.14 -19.06 -5.81
N LEU A 262 -5.65 -19.45 -6.99
CA LEU A 262 -4.90 -20.21 -8.00
C LEU A 262 -4.18 -19.34 -9.04
N ALA A 263 -4.47 -18.04 -9.11
CA ALA A 263 -3.80 -17.15 -10.04
C ALA A 263 -2.26 -17.24 -9.90
N PRO A 264 -1.51 -17.46 -10.99
CA PRO A 264 -0.05 -17.63 -10.95
C PRO A 264 0.65 -16.26 -10.90
N VAL A 265 0.39 -15.50 -9.84
CA VAL A 265 0.91 -14.15 -9.63
C VAL A 265 1.42 -13.99 -8.20
N SER A 266 2.33 -13.04 -7.98
CA SER A 266 2.93 -12.80 -6.66
C SER A 266 1.97 -12.09 -5.70
N ARG A 267 0.99 -11.34 -6.20
CA ARG A 267 -0.01 -10.65 -5.37
C ARG A 267 -1.39 -10.58 -6.04
N VAL A 268 -2.43 -10.68 -5.23
CA VAL A 268 -3.83 -10.38 -5.61
C VAL A 268 -4.42 -9.48 -4.54
N LYS A 269 -5.09 -8.41 -4.95
CA LYS A 269 -5.83 -7.56 -4.02
C LYS A 269 -7.14 -7.17 -4.65
N GLY A 270 -8.24 -7.21 -3.91
CA GLY A 270 -9.53 -6.81 -4.46
C GLY A 270 -10.65 -6.66 -3.46
N VAL A 271 -11.63 -5.88 -3.86
CA VAL A 271 -12.93 -5.66 -3.23
C VAL A 271 -13.95 -5.91 -4.34
N MET A 272 -14.68 -7.01 -4.21
CA MET A 272 -15.51 -7.56 -5.28
C MET A 272 -16.92 -7.75 -4.78
N ARG A 273 -17.91 -7.38 -5.59
CA ARG A 273 -19.31 -7.59 -5.28
C ARG A 273 -19.69 -9.05 -5.49
N ILE A 274 -20.31 -9.63 -4.48
CA ILE A 274 -20.83 -11.01 -4.45
C ILE A 274 -22.30 -10.99 -4.02
N PRO A 275 -23.08 -12.06 -4.20
CA PRO A 275 -24.49 -12.10 -3.78
C PRO A 275 -24.71 -11.75 -2.30
N GLU A 276 -23.76 -12.12 -1.44
CA GLU A 276 -23.79 -11.88 -0.01
C GLU A 276 -23.42 -10.43 0.36
N GLY A 277 -22.87 -9.65 -0.57
CA GLY A 277 -22.41 -8.27 -0.37
C GLY A 277 -21.03 -8.04 -0.98
N LEU A 278 -20.00 -8.05 -0.14
CA LEU A 278 -18.60 -7.78 -0.48
C LEU A 278 -17.74 -9.01 -0.21
N LEU A 279 -16.87 -9.35 -1.16
CA LEU A 279 -15.67 -10.16 -0.96
C LEU A 279 -14.44 -9.28 -0.99
N ARG A 280 -13.65 -9.33 0.08
CA ARG A 280 -12.35 -8.69 0.16
C ARG A 280 -11.27 -9.76 0.10
N VAL A 281 -10.36 -9.63 -0.85
CA VAL A 281 -9.24 -10.55 -1.06
C VAL A 281 -7.92 -9.80 -0.96
N ASN A 282 -6.99 -10.35 -0.19
CA ASN A 282 -5.63 -9.88 -0.10
C ASN A 282 -4.70 -11.09 -0.04
N ARG A 283 -3.98 -11.34 -1.13
CA ARG A 283 -3.01 -12.42 -1.27
C ARG A 283 -1.64 -11.86 -1.58
N GLN A 284 -0.64 -12.27 -0.82
CA GLN A 284 0.77 -12.03 -1.11
C GLN A 284 1.53 -13.36 -1.03
N GLY A 285 2.03 -13.85 -2.16
CA GLY A 285 2.60 -15.20 -2.23
C GLY A 285 1.60 -16.25 -1.74
N GLN A 286 1.97 -17.00 -0.70
CA GLN A 286 1.11 -18.01 -0.06
C GLN A 286 0.20 -17.44 1.03
N ASP A 287 0.43 -16.20 1.46
CA ASP A 287 -0.36 -15.55 2.49
C ASP A 287 -1.69 -15.06 1.87
N LEU A 288 -2.76 -15.82 2.07
CA LEU A 288 -4.11 -15.46 1.61
C LEU A 288 -4.98 -15.03 2.79
N HIS A 289 -5.53 -13.83 2.72
CA HIS A 289 -6.55 -13.32 3.61
C HIS A 289 -7.81 -12.98 2.82
N ILE A 290 -8.94 -13.44 3.32
CA ILE A 290 -10.25 -13.29 2.71
C ILE A 290 -11.23 -12.90 3.80
N GLU A 291 -12.07 -11.92 3.50
CA GLU A 291 -13.15 -11.47 4.37
C GLU A 291 -14.42 -11.26 3.52
N THR A 292 -15.58 -11.53 4.12
CA THR A 292 -16.87 -11.20 3.52
C THR A 292 -17.64 -10.25 4.43
N GLN A 293 -18.37 -9.32 3.83
CA GLN A 293 -19.22 -8.38 4.56
C GLN A 293 -20.58 -8.25 3.86
N ASN A 294 -21.64 -8.07 4.64
CA ASN A 294 -23.01 -8.04 4.14
C ASN A 294 -23.42 -6.68 3.53
N VAL A 295 -22.44 -5.89 3.10
CA VAL A 295 -22.63 -4.57 2.49
C VAL A 295 -21.93 -4.60 1.15
N ALA A 296 -22.67 -4.28 0.09
CA ALA A 296 -22.11 -4.33 -1.26
C ALA A 296 -21.23 -3.10 -1.54
N PRO A 297 -20.07 -3.27 -2.21
CA PRO A 297 -19.17 -2.16 -2.50
C PRO A 297 -19.72 -1.28 -3.64
N PRO A 298 -19.38 0.02 -3.71
CA PRO A 298 -19.88 0.91 -4.76
C PRO A 298 -19.54 0.45 -6.18
N ASP A 299 -18.42 -0.25 -6.35
CA ASP A 299 -17.96 -0.90 -7.58
C ASP A 299 -17.09 -2.12 -7.21
N SER A 300 -16.79 -2.99 -8.19
CA SER A 300 -15.87 -4.13 -7.97
C SER A 300 -14.51 -3.86 -8.60
N ARG A 301 -13.47 -4.28 -7.90
CA ARG A 301 -12.13 -3.73 -8.02
C ARG A 301 -11.12 -4.81 -7.66
N ILE A 302 -10.31 -5.26 -8.62
CA ILE A 302 -9.25 -6.26 -8.37
C ILE A 302 -7.97 -5.98 -9.14
N GLU A 303 -6.83 -6.20 -8.50
CA GLU A 303 -5.50 -6.07 -9.07
C GLU A 303 -4.64 -7.32 -8.82
N LEU A 304 -3.85 -7.67 -9.83
CA LEU A 304 -2.83 -8.71 -9.78
C LEU A 304 -1.46 -8.11 -10.08
N ILE A 305 -0.44 -8.50 -9.33
CA ILE A 305 0.97 -8.12 -9.55
C ILE A 305 1.80 -9.41 -9.67
N THR A 306 2.73 -9.42 -10.62
CA THR A 306 3.68 -10.52 -10.86
C THR A 306 5.06 -9.99 -11.23
N ASP A 307 6.09 -10.81 -11.06
CA ASP A 307 7.50 -10.47 -11.32
C ASP A 307 7.97 -10.99 -12.69
N SER A 308 7.05 -11.58 -13.46
CA SER A 308 7.26 -12.12 -14.80
C SER A 308 6.11 -11.75 -15.72
N GLU A 309 6.28 -11.87 -17.04
CA GLU A 309 5.14 -11.77 -17.96
C GLU A 309 4.05 -12.78 -17.56
N ALA A 310 2.80 -12.33 -17.55
CA ALA A 310 1.63 -13.15 -17.28
C ALA A 310 0.64 -13.07 -18.43
N ASP A 311 -0.08 -14.16 -18.66
CA ASP A 311 -1.19 -14.20 -19.61
C ASP A 311 -2.44 -13.54 -19.01
N TRP A 312 -2.46 -12.21 -19.09
CA TRP A 312 -3.57 -11.38 -18.62
C TRP A 312 -4.89 -11.69 -19.33
N ASN A 313 -4.86 -12.20 -20.56
CA ASN A 313 -6.07 -12.53 -21.30
C ASN A 313 -6.73 -13.80 -20.76
N THR A 314 -5.93 -14.81 -20.40
CA THR A 314 -6.43 -16.02 -19.74
C THR A 314 -7.01 -15.68 -18.35
N LEU A 315 -6.29 -14.90 -17.54
CA LEU A 315 -6.76 -14.44 -16.24
C LEU A 315 -8.06 -13.64 -16.34
N GLN A 316 -8.13 -12.68 -17.27
CA GLN A 316 -9.34 -11.90 -17.51
C GLN A 316 -10.51 -12.78 -17.97
N SER A 317 -10.27 -13.70 -18.91
CA SER A 317 -11.34 -14.56 -19.44
C SER A 317 -11.92 -15.46 -18.35
N ALA A 318 -11.07 -15.98 -17.46
CA ALA A 318 -11.53 -16.72 -16.29
C ALA A 318 -12.32 -15.83 -15.33
N LEU A 319 -11.85 -14.63 -15.00
CA LEU A 319 -12.56 -13.68 -14.13
C LEU A 319 -13.94 -13.29 -14.70
N LEU A 320 -14.02 -13.00 -16.00
CA LEU A 320 -15.27 -12.59 -16.65
C LEU A 320 -16.33 -13.70 -16.70
N LYS A 321 -15.92 -14.97 -16.67
CA LYS A 321 -16.84 -16.12 -16.61
C LYS A 321 -17.50 -16.31 -15.25
N LEU A 322 -16.94 -15.69 -14.21
CA LEU A 322 -17.47 -15.75 -12.85
C LEU A 322 -18.60 -14.75 -12.61
N ARG A 323 -18.92 -13.87 -13.58
CA ARG A 323 -20.00 -12.90 -13.43
C ARG A 323 -21.36 -13.59 -13.49
N LEU A 324 -22.21 -13.26 -12.53
CA LEU A 324 -23.59 -13.70 -12.44
C LEU A 324 -24.54 -12.70 -13.12
N SER A 325 -24.16 -11.41 -13.20
CA SER A 325 -24.90 -10.32 -13.83
C SER A 325 -24.01 -9.34 -14.57
#